data_AF-A0A517QCJ9-F1
#
_entry.id   AF-A0A517QCJ9-F1
#
_cell.length_a   1.000
_cell.length_b   1.000
_cell.length_c   1.000
_cell.angle_alpha   90.00
_cell.angle_beta   90.00
_cell.angle_gamma   90.00
#
_symmetry.space_group_name_H-M   'P 1'
#
loop_
_entity.id
_entity.type
_entity.pdbx_description
1 polymer ?
#
loop_
_entity_poly.entity_id
_entity_poly.type
_entity_poly.pdbx_seq_one_letter_code
_entity_poly.pdbx_strand_id
1 'polypeptide(L)'
;MNEVIDDATEIREPDVPLRQRYVILLFLMAALFVGVPVVLVAALFLFPAAKLSGEPQFYEVTDPGQDFTLYTGFDWPELAQVVTAGEVRLEFLGDGEYYLVFDTDAGTLARWLQQPVPWGQTAWEQGPVSEEIPRYFGFGVIGMSAPPAGVVTEEAIGEEQIQQALSSPETRYVARQRGQDSWNNGEILLLDPRHNRVWYSRWDL
;
A
#
# COMPACT_ATOMS: atom_id res chain seq x y z
N MET A 1 52.32 -41.51 56.38
CA MET A 1 51.08 -41.51 57.18
C MET A 1 51.04 -40.16 57.89
N ASN A 2 50.49 -39.14 57.23
CA ASN A 2 49.07 -38.79 57.07
C ASN A 2 48.41 -38.39 58.39
N GLU A 3 48.13 -37.09 58.49
CA GLU A 3 46.89 -36.45 58.98
C GLU A 3 47.10 -34.94 58.78
N VAL A 4 46.73 -34.38 57.61
CA VAL A 4 45.41 -33.86 57.23
C VAL A 4 44.89 -32.84 58.25
N ILE A 5 45.03 -31.57 57.84
CA ILE A 5 44.45 -30.37 58.41
C ILE A 5 42.93 -30.45 58.18
N ASP A 6 42.13 -30.30 59.24
CA ASP A 6 40.69 -30.06 59.12
C ASP A 6 40.41 -28.67 59.69
N ASP A 7 40.66 -27.65 58.87
CA ASP A 7 40.23 -26.27 59.11
C ASP A 7 38.83 -26.14 58.49
N ALA A 8 37.83 -26.63 59.22
CA ALA A 8 36.44 -26.39 58.90
C ALA A 8 36.11 -24.92 59.21
N THR A 9 36.45 -24.02 58.28
CA THR A 9 35.94 -22.65 58.28
C THR A 9 34.43 -22.70 58.09
N GLU A 10 33.70 -22.63 59.20
CA GLU A 10 32.27 -22.33 59.24
C GLU A 10 32.05 -20.98 58.55
N ILE A 11 31.55 -20.99 57.33
CA ILE A 11 31.16 -19.79 56.59
C ILE A 11 29.94 -19.21 57.30
N ARG A 12 30.16 -18.31 58.25
CA ARG A 12 29.10 -17.50 58.84
C ARG A 12 28.52 -16.58 57.76
N GLU A 13 27.32 -16.90 57.30
CA GLU A 13 26.53 -15.95 56.53
C GLU A 13 26.35 -14.67 57.35
N PRO A 14 26.54 -13.48 56.78
CA PRO A 14 26.38 -12.23 57.51
C PRO A 14 24.92 -12.11 57.98
N ASP A 15 24.74 -12.04 59.29
CA ASP A 15 23.43 -11.92 59.93
C ASP A 15 22.90 -10.48 59.77
N VAL A 16 22.44 -10.17 58.56
CA VAL A 16 21.78 -8.89 58.26
C VAL A 16 20.43 -8.90 58.96
N PRO A 17 20.14 -7.96 59.89
CA PRO A 17 18.86 -7.88 60.59
C PRO A 17 17.68 -7.91 59.61
N LEU A 18 16.62 -8.67 59.88
CA LEU A 18 15.45 -8.83 58.97
C LEU A 18 14.95 -7.49 58.41
N ARG A 19 14.93 -6.45 59.24
CA ARG A 19 14.51 -5.10 58.84
C ARG A 19 15.38 -4.51 57.73
N GLN A 20 16.70 -4.72 57.75
CA GLN A 20 17.60 -4.29 56.68
C GLN A 20 17.39 -5.10 55.39
N ARG A 21 17.11 -6.40 55.49
CA ARG A 21 16.79 -7.24 54.33
C ARG A 21 15.52 -6.75 53.62
N TYR A 22 14.47 -6.41 54.38
CA TYR A 22 13.24 -5.85 53.80
C TYR A 22 13.46 -4.49 53.16
N VAL A 23 14.25 -3.61 53.78
CA VAL A 23 14.58 -2.30 53.19
C VAL A 23 15.35 -2.47 51.88
N ILE A 24 16.35 -3.34 51.83
CA ILE A 24 17.10 -3.64 50.60
C ILE A 24 16.18 -4.21 49.52
N LEU A 25 15.29 -5.14 49.87
CA LEU A 25 14.32 -5.71 48.94
C LEU A 25 13.36 -4.63 48.39
N LEU A 26 12.89 -3.73 49.25
CA LEU A 26 11.99 -2.64 48.85
C LEU A 26 12.68 -1.64 47.91
N PHE A 27 13.96 -1.34 48.14
CA PHE A 27 14.78 -0.53 47.24
C PHE A 27 15.02 -1.22 45.90
N LEU A 28 15.32 -2.52 45.90
CA LEU A 28 15.49 -3.30 44.66
C LEU A 28 14.19 -3.36 43.87
N MET A 29 13.06 -3.58 44.53
CA MET A 29 11.73 -3.55 43.91
C MET A 29 11.41 -2.16 43.36
N ALA A 30 11.68 -1.08 44.09
CA ALA A 30 11.47 0.28 43.58
C ALA A 30 12.34 0.58 42.34
N ALA A 31 13.60 0.15 42.35
CA ALA A 31 14.49 0.30 41.18
C ALA A 31 13.99 -0.52 39.98
N LEU A 32 13.52 -1.75 40.20
CA LEU A 32 13.07 -2.64 39.12
C LEU A 32 11.69 -2.23 38.56
N PHE A 33 10.74 -1.84 39.42
CA PHE A 33 9.36 -1.55 39.03
C PHE A 33 9.10 -0.09 38.68
N VAL A 34 9.99 0.83 39.09
CA VAL A 34 9.86 2.27 38.76
C VAL A 34 11.03 2.73 37.91
N GLY A 35 12.27 2.39 38.29
CA GLY A 35 13.47 2.81 37.55
C GLY A 35 13.54 2.24 36.13
N VAL A 36 13.38 0.93 35.98
CA VAL A 36 13.50 0.27 34.67
C VAL A 36 12.41 0.73 33.68
N PRO A 37 11.12 0.82 34.05
CA PRO A 37 10.10 1.32 33.13
C PRO A 37 10.31 2.78 32.73
N VAL A 38 10.74 3.64 33.65
CA VAL A 38 11.03 5.05 33.35
C VAL A 38 12.20 5.18 32.39
N VAL A 39 13.26 4.38 32.58
CA VAL A 39 14.40 4.37 31.65
C VAL A 39 14.01 3.82 30.28
N LEU A 40 13.18 2.78 30.21
CA LEU A 40 12.67 2.26 28.94
C LEU A 40 11.80 3.28 28.20
N VAL A 41 10.90 3.97 28.91
CA VAL A 41 10.07 5.04 28.33
C VAL A 41 10.95 6.22 27.89
N ALA A 42 11.90 6.65 28.71
CA ALA A 42 12.84 7.71 28.33
C ALA A 42 13.71 7.29 27.12
N ALA A 43 14.15 6.04 27.05
CA ALA A 43 14.88 5.51 25.91
C ALA A 43 14.04 5.56 24.63
N LEU A 44 12.73 5.25 24.68
CA LEU A 44 11.82 5.40 23.54
C LEU A 44 11.74 6.84 23.01
N PHE A 45 11.95 7.86 23.86
CA PHE A 45 12.01 9.28 23.45
C PHE A 45 13.41 9.73 23.00
N LEU A 46 14.47 8.97 23.31
CA LEU A 46 15.85 9.23 22.86
C LEU A 46 16.16 8.56 21.53
N PHE A 47 15.40 7.53 21.13
CA PHE A 47 15.42 7.05 19.76
C PHE A 47 14.66 8.06 18.89
N PRO A 48 15.27 8.58 17.80
CA PRO A 48 14.50 9.35 16.83
C PRO A 48 13.34 8.47 16.38
N ALA A 49 12.13 9.05 16.30
CA ALA A 49 10.98 8.34 15.75
C ALA A 49 11.44 7.69 14.44
N ALA A 50 11.45 6.37 14.40
CA ALA A 50 11.70 5.67 13.16
C ALA A 50 10.67 6.22 12.18
N LYS A 51 11.13 6.91 11.12
CA LYS A 51 10.28 7.33 10.02
C LYS A 51 9.81 6.05 9.34
N LEU A 52 8.78 5.43 9.92
CA LEU A 52 8.20 4.17 9.47
C LEU A 52 7.16 4.39 8.37
N SER A 53 6.87 5.64 8.00
CA SER A 53 6.13 5.97 6.79
C SER A 53 7.07 6.70 5.84
N GLY A 54 7.55 5.99 4.83
CA GLY A 54 8.10 6.63 3.64
C GLY A 54 7.03 7.50 3.00
N GLU A 55 7.37 8.73 2.65
CA GLU A 55 6.45 9.55 1.87
C GLU A 55 6.21 8.88 0.51
N PRO A 56 4.99 8.98 -0.03
CA PRO A 56 4.68 8.43 -1.34
C PRO A 56 5.58 9.05 -2.40
N GLN A 57 6.14 8.20 -3.27
CA GLN A 57 7.00 8.62 -4.36
C GLN A 57 6.24 8.54 -5.68
N PHE A 58 6.36 9.60 -6.48
CA PHE A 58 5.64 9.72 -7.74
C PHE A 58 6.61 9.70 -8.90
N TYR A 59 6.23 8.95 -9.91
CA TYR A 59 7.01 8.71 -11.09
C TYR A 59 6.19 9.10 -12.32
N GLU A 60 6.84 9.79 -13.24
CA GLU A 60 6.28 10.09 -14.55
C GLU A 60 6.26 8.82 -15.40
N VAL A 61 5.14 8.60 -16.10
CA VAL A 61 5.02 7.51 -17.07
C VAL A 61 5.61 7.97 -18.40
N THR A 62 6.72 7.34 -18.80
CA THR A 62 7.50 7.78 -19.97
C THR A 62 6.94 7.32 -21.32
N ASP A 63 6.30 6.14 -21.37
CA ASP A 63 5.66 5.60 -22.58
C ASP A 63 4.33 4.91 -22.23
N PRO A 64 3.27 5.69 -21.99
CA PRO A 64 1.98 5.14 -21.57
C PRO A 64 1.36 4.19 -22.60
N GLY A 65 1.70 4.36 -23.89
CA GLY A 65 1.20 3.51 -24.96
C GLY A 65 1.83 2.13 -24.95
N GLN A 66 3.16 2.07 -24.82
CA GLN A 66 3.87 0.81 -24.65
C GLN A 66 3.40 0.06 -23.40
N ASP A 67 3.29 0.76 -22.26
CA ASP A 67 2.84 0.17 -21.00
C ASP A 67 1.40 -0.36 -21.10
N PHE A 68 0.49 0.41 -21.71
CA PHE A 68 -0.89 -0.02 -21.94
C PHE A 68 -0.95 -1.30 -22.77
N THR A 69 -0.23 -1.35 -23.89
CA THR A 69 -0.18 -2.55 -24.73
C THR A 69 0.46 -3.73 -24.03
N LEU A 70 1.52 -3.50 -23.25
CA LEU A 70 2.16 -4.55 -22.45
C LEU A 70 1.21 -5.15 -21.42
N TYR A 71 0.44 -4.32 -20.71
CA TYR A 71 -0.38 -4.78 -19.60
C TYR A 71 -1.75 -5.32 -20.02
N THR A 72 -2.36 -4.74 -21.06
CA THR A 72 -3.69 -5.14 -21.52
C THR A 72 -3.65 -6.05 -22.74
N GLY A 73 -2.59 -6.01 -23.54
CA GLY A 73 -2.53 -6.68 -24.84
C GLY A 73 -3.32 -5.97 -25.95
N PHE A 74 -3.95 -4.83 -25.66
CA PHE A 74 -4.58 -4.00 -26.69
C PHE A 74 -3.58 -3.04 -27.33
N ASP A 75 -3.66 -2.91 -28.66
CA ASP A 75 -2.84 -1.96 -29.40
C ASP A 75 -3.15 -0.52 -28.96
N TRP A 76 -2.11 0.28 -28.75
CA TRP A 76 -2.28 1.70 -28.45
C TRP A 76 -2.99 2.43 -29.60
N PRO A 77 -4.08 3.19 -29.35
CA PRO A 77 -4.81 3.85 -30.43
C PRO A 77 -4.03 5.01 -31.04
N GLU A 78 -4.08 5.16 -32.37
CA GLU A 78 -3.41 6.27 -33.08
C GLU A 78 -3.92 7.66 -32.67
N LEU A 79 -5.20 7.75 -32.29
CA LEU A 79 -5.86 8.98 -31.87
C LEU A 79 -5.91 9.16 -30.35
N ALA A 80 -5.19 8.34 -29.59
CA ALA A 80 -5.19 8.42 -28.14
C ALA A 80 -4.66 9.77 -27.65
N GLN A 81 -5.39 10.40 -26.75
CA GLN A 81 -4.98 11.62 -26.05
C GLN A 81 -4.89 11.32 -24.56
N VAL A 82 -3.68 11.28 -24.03
CA VAL A 82 -3.46 11.06 -22.59
C VAL A 82 -4.05 12.23 -21.81
N VAL A 83 -5.00 11.92 -20.93
CA VAL A 83 -5.61 12.87 -20.01
C VAL A 83 -4.74 12.97 -18.75
N THR A 84 -4.41 11.83 -18.17
CA THR A 84 -3.48 11.72 -17.04
C THR A 84 -2.83 10.35 -17.00
N ALA A 85 -1.58 10.29 -16.55
CA ALA A 85 -0.85 9.05 -16.32
C ALA A 85 0.14 9.26 -15.17
N GLY A 86 0.38 8.22 -14.38
CA GLY A 86 1.31 8.30 -13.28
C GLY A 86 1.57 6.94 -12.65
N GLU A 87 2.69 6.86 -11.94
CA GLU A 87 2.99 5.74 -11.07
C GLU A 87 3.30 6.26 -9.66
N VAL A 88 2.61 5.71 -8.68
CA VAL A 88 2.79 5.99 -7.25
C VAL A 88 3.41 4.76 -6.62
N ARG A 89 4.53 4.92 -5.90
CA ARG A 89 5.16 3.84 -5.14
C ARG A 89 5.29 4.24 -3.68
N LEU A 90 5.05 3.28 -2.80
CA LEU A 90 5.24 3.44 -1.37
C LEU A 90 6.46 2.65 -0.93
N GLU A 91 7.16 3.14 0.10
CA GLU A 91 8.41 2.50 0.55
C GLU A 91 8.19 1.11 1.19
N PHE A 92 6.92 0.74 1.46
CA PHE A 92 6.55 -0.63 1.81
C PHE A 92 6.34 -1.46 0.54
N LEU A 93 7.04 -2.60 0.46
CA LEU A 93 6.90 -3.59 -0.62
C LEU A 93 5.44 -4.03 -0.72
N GLY A 94 4.78 -3.74 -1.85
CA GLY A 94 3.39 -4.13 -2.11
C GLY A 94 2.36 -3.03 -1.92
N ASP A 95 2.77 -1.76 -1.98
CA ASP A 95 1.83 -0.63 -1.98
C ASP A 95 2.22 0.36 -3.10
N GLY A 96 1.29 0.64 -4.02
CA GLY A 96 1.51 1.52 -5.16
C GLY A 96 0.41 1.42 -6.22
N GLU A 97 0.41 2.32 -7.19
CA GLU A 97 -0.55 2.37 -8.29
C GLU A 97 0.11 2.91 -9.55
N TYR A 98 0.08 2.14 -10.64
CA TYR A 98 0.18 2.68 -11.99
C TYR A 98 -1.23 3.00 -12.49
N TYR A 99 -1.42 4.21 -13.00
CA TYR A 99 -2.69 4.61 -13.61
C TYR A 99 -2.48 5.31 -14.94
N LEU A 100 -3.46 5.14 -15.82
CA LEU A 100 -3.50 5.75 -17.14
C LEU A 100 -4.94 6.02 -17.53
N VAL A 101 -5.24 7.25 -17.89
CA VAL A 101 -6.52 7.67 -18.44
C VAL A 101 -6.28 8.43 -19.73
N PHE A 102 -6.98 8.03 -20.78
CA PHE A 102 -6.86 8.65 -22.09
C PHE A 102 -8.19 8.62 -22.84
N ASP A 103 -8.38 9.61 -23.70
CA ASP A 103 -9.49 9.66 -24.64
C ASP A 103 -9.09 9.01 -25.97
N THR A 104 -10.05 8.40 -26.65
CA THR A 104 -9.86 7.75 -27.95
C THR A 104 -11.11 7.93 -28.82
N ASP A 105 -11.15 7.31 -30.00
CA ASP A 105 -12.33 7.33 -30.86
C ASP A 105 -13.33 6.19 -30.54
N ALA A 106 -14.61 6.44 -30.79
CA ALA A 106 -15.68 5.46 -30.57
C ALA A 106 -15.50 4.16 -31.36
N GLY A 107 -14.87 4.22 -32.54
CA GLY A 107 -14.61 3.05 -33.38
C GLY A 107 -13.58 2.11 -32.75
N THR A 108 -12.56 2.67 -32.09
CA THR A 108 -11.58 1.89 -31.32
C THR A 108 -12.23 1.20 -30.13
N LEU A 109 -13.05 1.91 -29.32
CA LEU A 109 -13.77 1.28 -28.21
C LEU A 109 -14.71 0.18 -28.68
N ALA A 110 -15.49 0.44 -29.72
CA ALA A 110 -16.40 -0.56 -30.29
C ALA A 110 -15.66 -1.82 -30.78
N ARG A 111 -14.43 -1.66 -31.29
CA ARG A 111 -13.57 -2.76 -31.71
C ARG A 111 -13.09 -3.58 -30.52
N TRP A 112 -12.57 -2.96 -29.46
CA TRP A 112 -12.14 -3.67 -28.26
C TRP A 112 -13.27 -4.41 -27.56
N LEU A 113 -14.48 -3.85 -27.57
CA LEU A 113 -15.67 -4.53 -27.03
C LEU A 113 -16.06 -5.80 -27.79
N GLN A 114 -15.55 -6.00 -29.01
CA GLN A 114 -15.75 -7.20 -29.82
C GLN A 114 -14.56 -8.17 -29.77
N GLN A 115 -13.45 -7.75 -29.17
CA GLN A 115 -12.25 -8.57 -29.01
C GLN A 115 -12.33 -9.41 -27.73
N PRO A 116 -11.54 -10.49 -27.63
CA PRO A 116 -11.31 -11.14 -26.35
C PRO A 116 -10.86 -10.13 -25.30
N VAL A 117 -11.45 -10.19 -24.12
CA VAL A 117 -11.04 -9.36 -22.98
C VAL A 117 -9.63 -9.72 -22.53
N PRO A 118 -8.89 -8.77 -21.94
CA PRO A 118 -7.55 -9.02 -21.43
C PRO A 118 -7.54 -10.06 -20.30
N TRP A 119 -6.32 -10.51 -19.98
CA TRP A 119 -6.01 -11.32 -18.80
C TRP A 119 -6.68 -12.70 -18.72
N GLY A 120 -7.15 -13.22 -19.85
CA GLY A 120 -7.81 -14.53 -19.91
C GLY A 120 -9.21 -14.55 -19.31
N GLN A 121 -9.82 -13.37 -19.12
CA GLN A 121 -11.22 -13.27 -18.73
C GLN A 121 -12.13 -13.71 -19.88
N THR A 122 -13.40 -14.03 -19.58
CA THR A 122 -14.31 -14.59 -20.58
C THR A 122 -15.16 -13.53 -21.29
N ALA A 123 -15.46 -12.42 -20.61
CA ALA A 123 -16.30 -11.35 -21.15
C ALA A 123 -16.05 -10.02 -20.42
N TRP A 124 -16.50 -8.93 -21.06
CA TRP A 124 -16.62 -7.63 -20.42
C TRP A 124 -17.75 -7.67 -19.40
N GLU A 125 -17.50 -7.19 -18.19
CA GLU A 125 -18.53 -6.86 -17.22
C GLU A 125 -19.22 -5.55 -17.61
N GLN A 126 -20.49 -5.43 -17.24
CA GLN A 126 -21.27 -4.20 -17.42
C GLN A 126 -21.39 -3.50 -16.07
N GLY A 127 -21.15 -2.18 -16.06
CA GLY A 127 -21.21 -1.37 -14.86
C GLY A 127 -22.59 -1.37 -14.17
N PRO A 128 -22.66 -0.91 -12.91
CA PRO A 128 -21.59 -0.29 -12.12
C PRO A 128 -20.51 -1.28 -11.68
N VAL A 129 -19.30 -0.78 -11.41
CA VAL A 129 -18.19 -1.58 -10.86
C VAL A 129 -18.53 -2.03 -9.44
N SER A 130 -18.24 -3.29 -9.11
CA SER A 130 -18.43 -3.83 -7.76
C SER A 130 -17.72 -2.97 -6.70
N GLU A 131 -18.41 -2.64 -5.61
CA GLU A 131 -17.93 -1.75 -4.53
C GLU A 131 -16.65 -2.25 -3.82
N GLU A 132 -16.27 -3.51 -4.01
CA GLU A 132 -15.05 -4.06 -3.43
C GLU A 132 -13.80 -3.58 -4.18
N ILE A 133 -13.86 -3.37 -5.49
CA ILE A 133 -12.68 -3.08 -6.32
C ILE A 133 -12.17 -1.65 -6.14
N PRO A 134 -13.02 -0.60 -6.16
CA PRO A 134 -12.58 0.79 -6.02
C PRO A 134 -11.93 1.14 -4.69
N ARG A 135 -11.91 0.21 -3.72
CA ARG A 135 -11.25 0.37 -2.41
C ARG A 135 -9.73 0.20 -2.49
N TYR A 136 -9.15 -0.05 -3.66
CA TYR A 136 -7.73 -0.38 -3.78
C TYR A 136 -6.99 0.47 -4.84
N PHE A 137 -7.67 1.41 -5.52
CA PHE A 137 -7.06 2.28 -6.52
C PHE A 137 -7.71 3.68 -6.54
N GLY A 138 -7.06 4.67 -7.16
CA GLY A 138 -7.52 6.06 -7.12
C GLY A 138 -7.27 6.92 -8.34
N PHE A 139 -6.66 6.41 -9.43
CA PHE A 139 -6.29 7.18 -10.62
C PHE A 139 -5.53 8.48 -10.31
N GLY A 140 -4.72 8.47 -9.24
CA GLY A 140 -3.98 9.64 -8.78
C GLY A 140 -4.78 10.70 -8.00
N VAL A 141 -6.05 10.44 -7.66
CA VAL A 141 -6.95 11.42 -7.01
C VAL A 141 -7.25 11.11 -5.54
N ILE A 142 -7.26 9.83 -5.13
CA ILE A 142 -7.79 9.43 -3.82
C ILE A 142 -6.67 9.03 -2.86
N GLY A 143 -6.77 9.50 -1.62
CA GLY A 143 -5.91 9.20 -0.46
C GLY A 143 -5.90 7.75 0.02
N MET A 144 -6.04 6.77 -0.87
CA MET A 144 -5.52 5.43 -0.63
C MET A 144 -4.05 5.44 -1.02
N SER A 145 -3.31 5.86 0.00
CA SER A 145 -1.88 5.82 0.20
C SER A 145 -1.01 6.90 -0.45
N ALA A 146 -1.54 7.90 -1.15
CA ALA A 146 -0.71 9.06 -1.52
C ALA A 146 -1.48 10.36 -1.78
N PRO A 147 -0.95 11.55 -1.43
CA PRO A 147 -1.49 12.81 -1.94
C PRO A 147 -1.29 12.88 -3.47
N PRO A 148 -2.08 13.62 -4.24
CA PRO A 148 -1.84 13.76 -5.68
C PRO A 148 -0.50 14.48 -5.93
N ALA A 149 0.54 13.78 -6.41
CA ALA A 149 1.76 14.42 -6.88
C ALA A 149 2.31 13.79 -8.17
N GLY A 150 1.47 13.64 -9.19
CA GLY A 150 1.90 13.54 -10.60
C GLY A 150 1.59 14.84 -11.32
N VAL A 151 2.05 15.00 -12.58
CA VAL A 151 1.79 16.19 -13.40
C VAL A 151 0.30 16.54 -13.36
N VAL A 152 -0.04 17.58 -12.59
CA VAL A 152 -1.32 18.27 -12.70
C VAL A 152 -1.24 19.05 -13.99
N THR A 153 -1.56 18.39 -15.10
CA THR A 153 -2.07 19.12 -16.26
C THR A 153 -3.32 19.88 -15.78
N GLU A 154 -3.62 21.04 -16.35
CA GLU A 154 -4.76 21.89 -15.92
C GLU A 154 -6.13 21.17 -16.01
N GLU A 155 -6.18 19.92 -16.49
CA GLU A 155 -7.33 19.02 -16.59
C GLU A 155 -7.18 17.75 -15.73
N ALA A 156 -6.57 17.85 -14.54
CA ALA A 156 -6.55 16.73 -13.60
C ALA A 156 -7.96 16.15 -13.38
N ILE A 157 -8.07 14.84 -13.46
CA ILE A 157 -9.33 14.14 -13.26
C ILE A 157 -9.79 14.35 -11.82
N GLY A 158 -11.05 14.73 -11.64
CA GLY A 158 -11.65 14.87 -10.31
C GLY A 158 -12.30 13.57 -9.80
N GLU A 159 -12.50 13.47 -8.49
CA GLU A 159 -13.20 12.35 -7.85
C GLU A 159 -14.59 12.12 -8.46
N GLU A 160 -15.29 13.19 -8.84
CA GLU A 160 -16.59 13.11 -9.49
C GLU A 160 -16.54 12.37 -10.83
N GLN A 161 -15.50 12.59 -11.65
CA GLN A 161 -15.34 11.91 -12.93
C GLN A 161 -15.05 10.42 -12.74
N ILE A 162 -14.23 10.08 -11.74
CA ILE A 162 -13.95 8.68 -11.36
C ILE A 162 -15.25 8.02 -10.90
N GLN A 163 -15.98 8.66 -9.99
CA GLN A 163 -17.23 8.12 -9.46
C GLN A 163 -18.27 7.95 -10.57
N GLN A 164 -18.35 8.87 -11.53
CA GLN A 164 -19.22 8.75 -12.70
C GLN A 164 -18.84 7.54 -13.57
N ALA A 165 -17.55 7.34 -13.85
CA ALA A 165 -17.08 6.18 -14.62
C ALA A 165 -17.40 4.85 -13.91
N LEU A 166 -17.17 4.78 -12.59
CA LEU A 166 -17.42 3.58 -11.79
C LEU A 166 -18.91 3.26 -11.59
N SER A 167 -19.74 4.28 -11.44
CA SER A 167 -21.19 4.11 -11.19
C SER A 167 -22.05 4.02 -12.46
N SER A 168 -21.47 4.29 -13.63
CA SER A 168 -22.22 4.31 -14.90
C SER A 168 -22.62 2.89 -15.34
N PRO A 169 -23.90 2.64 -15.69
CA PRO A 169 -24.36 1.37 -16.25
C PRO A 169 -23.90 1.13 -17.70
N GLU A 170 -23.36 2.16 -18.34
CA GLU A 170 -22.84 2.10 -19.71
C GLU A 170 -21.37 1.72 -19.76
N THR A 171 -20.65 1.87 -18.63
CA THR A 171 -19.27 1.43 -18.51
C THR A 171 -19.16 -0.07 -18.78
N ARG A 172 -18.13 -0.44 -19.52
CA ARG A 172 -17.71 -1.83 -19.70
C ARG A 172 -16.37 -1.98 -19.03
N TYR A 173 -16.23 -2.97 -18.17
CA TYR A 173 -14.98 -3.14 -17.45
C TYR A 173 -14.57 -4.59 -17.39
N VAL A 174 -13.30 -4.78 -17.10
CA VAL A 174 -12.73 -6.07 -16.76
C VAL A 174 -11.73 -5.79 -15.65
N ALA A 175 -11.72 -6.66 -14.64
CA ALA A 175 -10.80 -6.56 -13.53
C ALA A 175 -10.15 -7.92 -13.29
N ARG A 176 -8.89 -7.93 -12.88
CA ARG A 176 -8.18 -9.14 -12.45
C ARG A 176 -7.54 -8.89 -11.10
N GLN A 177 -7.83 -9.78 -10.16
CA GLN A 177 -7.02 -9.97 -8.97
C GLN A 177 -5.85 -10.92 -9.29
N ARG A 178 -4.62 -10.52 -8.94
CA ARG A 178 -3.38 -11.29 -9.15
C ARG A 178 -2.99 -12.13 -7.93
N GLY A 179 -3.45 -11.76 -6.73
CA GLY A 179 -3.27 -12.53 -5.48
C GLY A 179 -4.39 -13.54 -5.18
N GLN A 180 -4.31 -14.24 -4.04
CA GLN A 180 -5.19 -15.39 -3.74
C GLN A 180 -6.50 -15.06 -2.99
N ASP A 181 -6.56 -14.00 -2.16
CA ASP A 181 -7.64 -13.90 -1.15
C ASP A 181 -8.40 -12.56 -1.07
N SER A 182 -7.95 -11.48 -1.70
CA SER A 182 -8.62 -10.16 -1.64
C SER A 182 -8.24 -9.29 -2.83
N TRP A 183 -8.99 -8.24 -3.18
CA TRP A 183 -8.63 -7.27 -4.23
C TRP A 183 -7.39 -6.40 -3.95
N ASN A 184 -6.54 -6.81 -3.02
CA ASN A 184 -5.34 -6.05 -2.64
C ASN A 184 -4.30 -5.93 -3.76
N ASN A 185 -4.28 -6.85 -4.73
CA ASN A 185 -3.29 -6.88 -5.80
C ASN A 185 -3.94 -7.07 -7.16
N GLY A 186 -4.33 -5.97 -7.79
CA GLY A 186 -5.19 -6.06 -8.96
C GLY A 186 -4.89 -5.07 -10.05
N GLU A 187 -5.67 -5.22 -11.09
CA GLU A 187 -5.76 -4.27 -12.19
C GLU A 187 -7.19 -4.24 -12.73
N ILE A 188 -7.57 -3.09 -13.25
CA ILE A 188 -8.86 -2.83 -13.84
C ILE A 188 -8.69 -2.03 -15.12
N LEU A 189 -9.46 -2.39 -16.13
CA LEU A 189 -9.61 -1.66 -17.38
C LEU A 189 -11.08 -1.34 -17.54
N LEU A 190 -11.40 -0.05 -17.65
CA LEU A 190 -12.74 0.46 -17.90
C LEU A 190 -12.76 1.18 -19.24
N LEU A 191 -13.76 0.85 -20.03
CA LEU A 191 -14.12 1.55 -21.25
C LEU A 191 -15.41 2.32 -20.96
N ASP A 192 -15.36 3.64 -21.14
CA ASP A 192 -16.51 4.53 -21.04
C ASP A 192 -16.89 5.02 -22.44
N PRO A 193 -17.86 4.35 -23.11
CA PRO A 193 -18.28 4.71 -24.46
C PRO A 193 -18.97 6.08 -24.53
N ARG A 194 -19.45 6.64 -23.41
CA ARG A 194 -20.17 7.93 -23.41
C ARG A 194 -19.23 9.09 -23.67
N HIS A 195 -18.05 9.03 -23.07
CA HIS A 195 -17.03 10.06 -23.16
C HIS A 195 -15.87 9.66 -24.09
N ASN A 196 -15.93 8.46 -24.67
CA ASN A 196 -14.83 7.82 -25.39
C ASN A 196 -13.53 7.76 -24.57
N ARG A 197 -13.66 7.48 -23.28
CA ARG A 197 -12.56 7.50 -22.32
C ARG A 197 -12.21 6.10 -21.86
N VAL A 198 -10.92 5.86 -21.69
CA VAL A 198 -10.35 4.61 -21.21
C VAL A 198 -9.67 4.88 -19.89
N TRP A 199 -9.93 4.01 -18.92
CA TRP A 199 -9.39 4.09 -17.58
C TRP A 199 -8.66 2.79 -17.28
N TYR A 200 -7.38 2.86 -16.99
CA TYR A 200 -6.59 1.71 -16.59
C TYR A 200 -5.87 1.99 -15.28
N SER A 201 -5.99 1.07 -14.33
CA SER A 201 -5.26 1.13 -13.08
C SER A 201 -4.72 -0.25 -12.73
N ARG A 202 -3.51 -0.27 -12.15
CA ARG A 202 -2.82 -1.45 -11.65
C ARG A 202 -2.20 -1.08 -10.31
N TRP A 203 -2.61 -1.74 -9.24
CA TRP A 203 -2.20 -1.42 -7.88
C TRP A 203 -1.48 -2.58 -7.20
N ASP A 204 -0.79 -2.28 -6.09
CA ASP A 204 0.07 -3.19 -5.32
C ASP A 204 1.13 -3.82 -6.26
N LEU A 205 2.04 -2.94 -6.68
CA LEU A 205 3.14 -3.17 -7.63
C LEU A 205 4.36 -3.83 -6.99
#